data_AF-A0A7R9H6K4-F1
#
_entry.id   AF-A0A7R9H6K4-F1
#
_cell.length_a   1.000
_cell.length_b   1.000
_cell.length_c   1.000
_cell.angle_alpha   90.00
_cell.angle_beta   90.00
_cell.angle_gamma   90.00
#
_symmetry.space_group_name_H-M   'P 1'
#
loop_
_entity.id
_entity.type
_entity.pdbx_description
1 polymer ?
#
loop_
_entity_poly.entity_id
_entity_poly.type
_entity_poly.pdbx_seq_one_letter_code
_entity_poly.pdbx_strand_id
1 'polypeptide(L)'
;MKTLSKEILADILCQLEAEMAFTRTCSLTWSAARIVLVERRGYTSNNHAVTALRSKKAKSKRNMVQHFVDVRAVRAVGGTGGDGEISFLQLWSNEEAGPDGGDGGNGGHVVLEASLDIRDLNHISSILKADPGERGYNKDCSGKNADHTVVKVIQLGL
;
A
#
# COMPACT_ATOMS: atom_id res chain seq x y z
N MET A 1 6.96 18.84 -45.14
CA MET A 1 6.67 19.55 -43.88
C MET A 1 5.20 19.92 -43.90
N LYS A 2 4.36 19.15 -43.19
CA LYS A 2 2.92 19.40 -43.06
C LYS A 2 2.57 19.23 -41.58
N THR A 3 1.98 20.29 -41.05
CA THR A 3 1.36 20.41 -39.73
C THR A 3 0.15 19.49 -39.61
N LEU A 4 0.09 18.71 -38.53
CA LEU A 4 -1.08 18.02 -37.99
C LEU A 4 -0.85 17.90 -36.48
N SER A 5 -1.79 18.03 -35.56
CA SER A 5 -3.01 18.83 -35.41
C SER A 5 -3.30 18.68 -33.90
N LYS A 6 -3.73 19.76 -33.23
CA LYS A 6 -3.95 19.83 -31.78
C LYS A 6 -5.23 19.08 -31.31
N GLU A 7 -5.63 18.04 -32.03
CA GLU A 7 -6.95 17.39 -31.85
C GLU A 7 -6.90 16.08 -31.05
N ILE A 8 -5.71 15.56 -30.71
CA ILE A 8 -5.60 14.28 -29.96
C ILE A 8 -5.60 14.50 -28.42
N LEU A 9 -5.40 15.74 -27.94
CA LEU A 9 -5.27 16.05 -26.51
C LEU A 9 -6.59 16.44 -25.81
N ALA A 10 -7.73 16.49 -26.51
CA ALA A 10 -9.02 16.84 -25.92
C ALA A 10 -9.91 15.63 -25.57
N ASP A 11 -9.64 14.44 -26.11
CA ASP A 11 -10.52 13.28 -25.94
C ASP A 11 -10.24 12.43 -24.69
N ILE A 12 -9.09 12.57 -24.04
CA ILE A 12 -8.74 11.75 -22.86
C ILE A 12 -9.13 12.43 -21.53
N LEU A 13 -9.38 13.73 -21.52
CA LEU A 13 -9.71 14.49 -20.30
C LEU A 13 -11.22 14.58 -19.97
N CYS A 14 -12.10 13.93 -20.73
CA CYS A 14 -13.56 14.12 -20.62
C CYS A 14 -14.35 12.81 -20.42
N GLN A 15 -13.90 11.89 -19.55
CA GLN A 15 -14.69 10.69 -19.18
C GLN A 15 -14.65 10.29 -17.69
N LEU A 16 -14.15 11.12 -16.78
CA LEU A 16 -14.00 10.74 -15.35
C LEU A 16 -14.64 11.72 -14.34
N GLU A 17 -15.81 12.28 -14.64
CA GLU A 17 -16.55 13.12 -13.65
C GLU A 17 -18.07 12.87 -13.54
N ALA A 18 -18.62 11.72 -13.96
CA ALA A 18 -20.08 11.55 -13.88
C ALA A 18 -20.56 10.14 -13.52
N GLU A 19 -20.21 9.62 -12.34
CA GLU A 19 -21.05 8.62 -11.65
C GLU A 19 -21.04 8.86 -10.13
N MET A 20 -21.50 10.04 -9.73
CA MET A 20 -21.96 10.28 -8.36
C MET A 20 -23.45 10.65 -8.41
N ALA A 21 -24.25 9.85 -7.70
CA ALA A 21 -25.65 10.08 -7.33
C ALA A 21 -26.74 9.79 -8.38
N PHE A 22 -27.40 8.64 -8.25
CA PHE A 22 -28.86 8.64 -8.18
C PHE A 22 -29.39 7.41 -7.44
N THR A 23 -29.70 7.60 -6.17
CA THR A 23 -30.48 6.65 -5.38
C THR A 23 -31.97 6.97 -5.53
N ARG A 24 -32.76 5.89 -5.70
CA ARG A 24 -34.17 5.68 -5.28
C ARG A 24 -35.33 6.21 -6.15
N THR A 25 -36.41 5.39 -6.07
CA THR A 25 -37.83 5.58 -6.47
C THR A 25 -38.13 5.36 -7.96
N CYS A 26 -39.26 4.85 -8.43
CA CYS A 26 -40.40 4.07 -7.94
C CYS A 26 -41.24 3.75 -9.22
N SER A 27 -42.00 2.65 -9.20
CA SER A 27 -43.23 2.35 -9.99
C SER A 27 -43.21 2.23 -11.53
N LEU A 28 -43.68 1.04 -11.99
CA LEU A 28 -44.71 0.76 -13.04
C LEU A 28 -44.61 1.54 -14.37
N THR A 29 -44.61 0.95 -15.57
CA THR A 29 -45.60 0.00 -16.13
C THR A 29 -45.06 -0.73 -17.36
N TRP A 30 -45.57 -1.93 -17.59
CA TRP A 30 -45.43 -2.69 -18.84
C TRP A 30 -46.00 -1.92 -20.04
N SER A 31 -45.28 -1.91 -21.16
CA SER A 31 -45.88 -1.83 -22.48
C SER A 31 -45.08 -2.68 -23.45
N ALA A 32 -45.81 -3.59 -24.08
CA ALA A 32 -45.32 -4.64 -24.95
C ALA A 32 -44.71 -4.06 -26.23
N ALA A 33 -43.45 -4.38 -26.48
CA ALA A 33 -42.89 -4.32 -27.82
C ALA A 33 -42.82 -5.75 -28.38
N ARG A 34 -43.54 -5.92 -29.48
CA ARG A 34 -43.81 -7.13 -30.23
C ARG A 34 -42.75 -7.24 -31.35
N ILE A 35 -42.42 -8.50 -31.72
CA ILE A 35 -41.77 -8.94 -33.00
C ILE A 35 -40.24 -8.76 -32.99
N VAL A 36 -39.38 -9.78 -33.16
CA VAL A 36 -39.35 -10.85 -34.16
C VAL A 36 -38.95 -12.18 -33.51
N LEU A 37 -39.78 -13.21 -33.72
CA LEU A 37 -39.47 -14.59 -33.37
C LEU A 37 -38.65 -15.18 -34.52
N VAL A 38 -37.32 -15.13 -34.41
CA VAL A 38 -36.44 -15.91 -35.30
C VAL A 38 -36.70 -17.38 -35.00
N GLU A 39 -37.12 -18.11 -36.04
CA GLU A 39 -37.46 -19.52 -35.97
C GLU A 39 -36.36 -20.32 -35.27
N ARG A 40 -36.77 -20.98 -34.18
CA ARG A 40 -35.99 -22.00 -33.50
C ARG A 40 -35.75 -23.16 -34.48
N ARG A 41 -34.60 -23.16 -35.16
CA ARG A 41 -34.02 -24.43 -35.63
C ARG A 41 -33.59 -25.20 -34.40
N GLY A 42 -34.39 -26.22 -34.07
CA GLY A 42 -34.06 -27.18 -33.04
C GLY A 42 -32.73 -27.85 -33.33
N TYR A 43 -31.78 -27.67 -32.42
CA TYR A 43 -30.71 -28.65 -32.25
C TYR A 43 -31.07 -29.51 -31.04
N THR A 44 -31.81 -30.58 -31.32
CA THR A 44 -31.90 -31.71 -30.41
C THR A 44 -30.67 -32.58 -30.65
N SER A 45 -29.63 -32.43 -29.83
CA SER A 45 -28.99 -33.60 -29.24
C SER A 45 -28.14 -33.21 -28.04
N ASN A 46 -28.44 -33.94 -26.97
CA ASN A 46 -27.66 -34.12 -25.74
C ASN A 46 -27.82 -33.03 -24.68
N ASN A 47 -28.51 -33.45 -23.62
CA ASN A 47 -28.53 -32.86 -22.28
C ASN A 47 -27.12 -32.65 -21.75
N HIS A 48 -26.42 -31.61 -22.19
CA HIS A 48 -25.29 -31.06 -21.45
C HIS A 48 -25.83 -29.97 -20.54
N ALA A 49 -26.46 -30.40 -19.45
CA ALA A 49 -26.61 -29.53 -18.29
C ALA A 49 -25.20 -29.05 -17.92
N VAL A 50 -24.98 -27.73 -17.94
CA VAL A 50 -23.71 -27.13 -17.52
C VAL A 50 -23.52 -27.50 -16.05
N THR A 51 -22.84 -28.61 -15.82
CA THR A 51 -22.55 -29.10 -14.48
C THR A 51 -21.39 -28.24 -14.00
N ALA A 52 -21.63 -27.37 -13.01
CA ALA A 52 -20.57 -26.61 -12.39
C ALA A 52 -19.45 -27.58 -12.01
N LEU A 53 -18.27 -27.41 -12.60
CA LEU A 53 -17.13 -28.28 -12.35
C LEU A 53 -16.79 -28.17 -10.87
N ARG A 54 -17.26 -29.14 -10.07
CA ARG A 54 -16.84 -29.32 -8.68
C ARG A 54 -15.31 -29.28 -8.69
N SER A 55 -14.69 -28.54 -7.77
CA SER A 55 -13.24 -28.36 -7.77
C SER A 55 -12.54 -29.72 -7.88
N LYS A 56 -11.99 -30.05 -9.05
CA LYS A 56 -11.32 -31.34 -9.31
C LYS A 56 -10.04 -31.49 -8.50
N LYS A 57 -9.55 -30.39 -7.92
CA LYS A 57 -8.38 -30.37 -7.05
C LYS A 57 -8.77 -30.93 -5.68
N ALA A 58 -8.15 -32.05 -5.30
CA ALA A 58 -8.26 -32.58 -3.95
C ALA A 58 -7.89 -31.48 -2.94
N LYS A 59 -8.69 -31.31 -1.89
CA LYS A 59 -8.37 -30.41 -0.79
C LYS A 59 -7.06 -30.87 -0.14
N SER A 60 -6.21 -29.93 0.28
CA SER A 60 -4.97 -30.28 0.97
C SER A 60 -5.27 -31.10 2.22
N LYS A 61 -4.44 -32.11 2.50
CA LYS A 61 -4.54 -32.95 3.72
C LYS A 61 -4.43 -32.13 5.01
N ARG A 62 -3.76 -30.97 4.93
CA ARG A 62 -3.59 -30.04 6.05
C ARG A 62 -4.77 -29.07 6.05
N ASN A 63 -5.55 -29.07 7.14
CA ASN A 63 -6.54 -28.04 7.41
C ASN A 63 -5.85 -26.86 8.12
N MET A 64 -4.92 -26.20 7.43
CA MET A 64 -4.40 -24.91 7.86
C MET A 64 -5.05 -23.86 6.99
N VAL A 65 -5.91 -23.04 7.59
CA VAL A 65 -6.50 -21.89 6.90
C VAL A 65 -5.42 -20.83 6.79
N GLN A 66 -4.71 -20.81 5.66
CA GLN A 66 -3.80 -19.72 5.31
C GLN A 66 -4.61 -18.70 4.51
N HIS A 67 -4.83 -17.53 5.11
CA HIS A 67 -5.54 -16.44 4.46
C HIS A 67 -4.56 -15.65 3.59
N PHE A 68 -4.89 -15.55 2.31
CA PHE A 68 -4.22 -14.67 1.39
C PHE A 68 -4.74 -13.24 1.59
N VAL A 69 -3.82 -12.28 1.74
CA VAL A 69 -4.15 -10.89 2.03
C VAL A 69 -3.51 -9.99 0.97
N ASP A 70 -4.36 -9.41 0.12
CA ASP A 70 -3.95 -8.48 -0.95
C ASP A 70 -3.90 -7.03 -0.50
N VAL A 71 -4.74 -6.68 0.49
CA VAL A 71 -4.91 -5.31 0.96
C VAL A 71 -4.76 -5.27 2.46
N ARG A 72 -3.90 -4.37 2.94
CA ARG A 72 -3.70 -4.15 4.36
C ARG A 72 -3.50 -2.67 4.65
N ALA A 73 -4.33 -2.11 5.53
CA ALA A 73 -4.12 -0.79 6.06
C ALA A 73 -3.04 -0.83 7.15
N VAL A 74 -2.03 0.02 7.02
CA VAL A 74 -0.91 0.11 7.96
C VAL A 74 -0.68 1.54 8.41
N ARG A 75 -0.32 1.69 9.68
CA ARG A 75 0.13 2.96 10.25
C ARG A 75 1.66 2.94 10.35
N ALA A 76 2.31 3.78 9.57
CA ALA A 76 3.75 4.00 9.67
C ALA A 76 4.03 5.10 10.71
N VAL A 77 4.97 4.83 11.61
CA VAL A 77 5.47 5.77 12.62
C VAL A 77 6.99 5.81 12.47
N GLY A 78 7.52 6.98 12.09
CA GLY A 78 8.96 7.21 12.05
C GLY A 78 9.57 7.16 13.45
N GLY A 79 10.88 6.96 13.51
CA GLY A 79 11.65 7.08 14.73
C GLY A 79 11.65 8.53 15.21
N THR A 80 11.58 8.71 16.52
CA THR A 80 11.82 10.03 17.13
C THR A 80 13.30 10.38 17.01
N GLY A 81 13.63 11.65 16.79
CA GLY A 81 14.99 12.14 16.97
C GLY A 81 15.42 12.02 18.43
N GLY A 82 16.72 11.87 18.65
CA GLY A 82 17.31 11.94 19.99
C GLY A 82 17.34 13.38 20.49
N ASP A 83 17.35 13.54 21.81
CA ASP A 83 17.49 14.84 22.45
C ASP A 83 18.96 15.29 22.43
N GLY A 84 19.20 16.59 22.25
CA GLY A 84 20.51 17.18 22.46
C GLY A 84 20.82 17.31 23.96
N GLU A 85 22.10 17.25 24.31
CA GLU A 85 22.56 17.40 25.69
C GLU A 85 23.01 18.85 25.93
N ILE A 86 22.67 19.42 27.09
CA ILE A 86 23.24 20.70 27.54
C ILE A 86 24.25 20.38 28.64
N SER A 87 25.53 20.36 28.29
CA SER A 87 26.62 20.13 29.24
C SER A 87 27.73 21.17 29.09
N PHE A 88 28.54 21.30 30.14
CA PHE A 88 29.74 22.14 30.17
C PHE A 88 30.96 21.29 30.45
N LEU A 89 32.05 21.55 29.72
CA LEU A 89 33.30 20.82 29.90
C LEU A 89 33.93 21.19 31.25
N GLN A 90 34.43 20.18 31.96
CA GLN A 90 35.19 20.38 33.19
C GLN A 90 36.61 19.84 33.00
N LEU A 91 37.60 20.74 33.09
CA LEU A 91 39.01 20.41 32.96
C LEU A 91 39.73 20.72 34.27
N TRP A 92 40.71 19.88 34.63
CA TRP A 92 41.47 20.02 35.89
C TRP A 92 42.28 21.33 35.99
N SER A 93 42.53 22.00 34.87
CA SER A 93 43.33 23.24 34.81
C SER A 93 42.54 24.44 34.29
N ASN A 94 41.26 24.28 33.94
CA ASN A 94 40.44 25.36 33.41
C ASN A 94 39.02 25.29 33.99
N GLU A 95 38.66 26.32 34.75
CA GLU A 95 37.36 26.44 35.42
C GLU A 95 36.24 26.83 34.45
N GLU A 96 36.56 27.51 33.34
CA GLU A 96 35.62 27.92 32.30
C GLU A 96 35.97 27.27 30.95
N ALA A 97 35.68 25.98 30.80
CA ALA A 97 36.01 25.25 29.56
C ALA A 97 34.91 25.30 28.48
N GLY A 98 33.81 26.01 28.71
CA GLY A 98 32.74 26.23 27.73
C GLY A 98 31.70 25.10 27.65
N PRO A 99 30.68 25.22 26.79
CA PRO A 99 29.69 24.17 26.55
C PRO A 99 30.30 23.01 25.75
N ASP A 100 29.92 21.77 26.07
CA ASP A 100 30.39 20.54 25.41
C ASP A 100 29.26 19.54 25.12
N GLY A 101 28.04 20.05 25.02
CA GLY A 101 26.86 19.23 24.76
C GLY A 101 26.77 18.81 23.30
N GLY A 102 26.61 17.51 23.05
CA GLY A 102 26.39 16.97 21.72
C GLY A 102 24.92 17.01 21.26
N ASP A 103 24.73 17.03 19.95
CA ASP A 103 23.41 16.93 19.31
C ASP A 103 22.80 15.53 19.44
N GLY A 104 21.47 15.45 19.40
CA GLY A 104 20.77 14.17 19.29
C GLY A 104 20.81 13.58 17.88
N GLY A 105 20.80 12.25 17.80
CA GLY A 105 20.81 11.51 16.55
C GLY A 105 19.46 11.52 15.84
N ASN A 106 19.45 11.33 14.52
CA ASN A 106 18.21 11.26 13.75
C ASN A 106 17.44 9.98 14.04
N GLY A 107 16.12 10.08 14.06
CA GLY A 107 15.22 8.93 14.13
C GLY A 107 15.20 8.14 12.81
N GLY A 108 14.94 6.84 12.90
CA GLY A 108 14.89 5.96 11.75
C GLY A 108 13.68 6.22 10.86
N HIS A 109 13.83 5.90 9.57
CA HIS A 109 12.72 5.94 8.62
C HIS A 109 12.09 4.55 8.45
N VAL A 110 10.79 4.53 8.15
CA VAL A 110 10.09 3.33 7.70
C VAL A 110 10.11 3.35 6.17
N VAL A 111 10.77 2.36 5.57
CA VAL A 111 10.95 2.26 4.13
C VAL A 111 10.25 1.02 3.62
N LEU A 112 9.42 1.17 2.60
CA LEU A 112 8.80 0.04 1.90
C LEU A 112 9.64 -0.31 0.68
N GLU A 113 10.21 -1.50 0.67
CA GLU A 113 11.04 -2.00 -0.42
C GLU A 113 10.25 -3.01 -1.25
N ALA A 114 10.06 -2.75 -2.54
CA ALA A 114 9.43 -3.71 -3.44
C ALA A 114 10.38 -4.89 -3.70
N SER A 115 9.91 -6.12 -3.49
CA SER A 115 10.66 -7.36 -3.68
C SER A 115 9.81 -8.41 -4.40
N LEU A 116 10.45 -9.21 -5.26
CA LEU A 116 9.81 -10.31 -5.99
C LEU A 116 9.58 -11.56 -5.12
N ASP A 117 10.24 -11.63 -3.98
CA ASP A 117 10.20 -12.80 -3.09
C ASP A 117 8.88 -12.92 -2.30
N ILE A 118 8.09 -11.84 -2.26
CA ILE A 118 6.89 -11.72 -1.43
C ILE A 118 5.65 -11.84 -2.30
N ARG A 119 4.69 -12.65 -1.84
CA ARG A 119 3.46 -12.96 -2.58
C ARG A 119 2.20 -12.39 -1.94
N ASP A 120 2.20 -12.19 -0.63
CA ASP A 120 1.05 -11.72 0.16
C ASP A 120 1.49 -10.66 1.20
N LEU A 121 0.54 -9.87 1.73
CA LEU A 121 0.80 -8.83 2.74
C LEU A 121 0.49 -9.31 4.18
N ASN A 122 0.41 -10.62 4.41
CA ASN A 122 0.04 -11.18 5.69
C ASN A 122 1.15 -11.02 6.76
N HIS A 123 2.41 -10.95 6.36
CA HIS A 123 3.57 -10.76 7.26
C HIS A 123 3.67 -9.35 7.84
N ILE A 124 3.04 -8.35 7.22
CA ILE A 124 3.17 -6.95 7.62
C ILE A 124 2.31 -6.66 8.85
N SER A 125 2.88 -6.12 9.92
CA SER A 125 2.10 -5.69 11.09
C SER A 125 1.25 -4.46 10.76
N SER A 126 0.13 -4.28 11.48
CA SER A 126 -0.74 -3.10 11.32
C SER A 126 -0.04 -1.78 11.68
N ILE A 127 0.99 -1.83 12.53
CA ILE A 127 1.81 -0.69 12.92
C ILE A 127 3.25 -1.01 12.56
N LEU A 128 3.87 -0.13 11.78
CA LEU A 128 5.28 -0.15 11.44
C LEU A 128 5.95 0.98 12.21
N LYS A 129 6.93 0.66 13.04
CA LYS A 129 7.69 1.64 13.83
C LYS A 129 9.15 1.54 13.44
N ALA A 130 9.78 2.70 13.25
CA ALA A 130 11.22 2.78 13.13
C ALA A 130 11.88 3.10 14.47
N ASP A 131 13.16 2.77 14.56
CA ASP A 131 13.93 2.92 15.79
C ASP A 131 14.19 4.41 16.09
N PRO A 132 14.18 4.82 17.37
CA PRO A 132 14.50 6.19 17.76
C PRO A 132 16.01 6.47 17.64
N GLY A 133 16.35 7.72 17.39
CA GLY A 133 17.73 8.21 17.44
C GLY A 133 18.26 8.24 18.87
N GLU A 134 19.57 8.14 19.03
CA GLU A 134 20.22 8.21 20.33
C GLU A 134 20.36 9.65 20.81
N ARG A 135 20.34 9.88 22.13
CA ARG A 135 20.61 11.21 22.72
C ARG A 135 22.06 11.64 22.46
N GLY A 136 22.29 12.95 22.50
CA GLY A 136 23.63 13.51 22.64
C GLY A 136 24.24 13.21 24.02
N TYR A 137 25.56 13.37 24.11
CA TYR A 137 26.35 13.19 25.31
C TYR A 137 27.33 14.36 25.50
N ASN A 138 28.02 14.37 26.63
CA ASN A 138 29.07 15.35 26.90
C ASN A 138 30.30 15.16 26.01
N LYS A 139 31.22 16.13 26.06
CA LYS A 139 32.46 16.16 25.26
C LYS A 139 32.20 16.19 23.75
N ASP A 140 31.22 16.98 23.32
CA ASP A 140 30.81 17.17 21.93
C ASP A 140 30.43 15.84 21.24
N CYS A 141 29.92 14.88 22.01
CA CYS A 141 29.57 13.56 21.49
C CYS A 141 28.12 13.54 21.02
N SER A 142 27.92 13.57 19.71
CA SER A 142 26.59 13.49 19.10
C SER A 142 26.00 12.07 19.16
N GLY A 143 24.68 12.00 19.31
CA GLY A 143 23.94 10.75 19.33
C GLY A 143 23.96 10.03 17.97
N LYS A 144 23.99 8.70 17.99
CA LYS A 144 23.93 7.88 16.79
C LYS A 144 22.57 8.02 16.09
N ASN A 145 22.60 8.10 14.76
CA ASN A 145 21.41 7.96 13.93
C ASN A 145 20.84 6.54 14.05
N ALA A 146 19.51 6.44 14.12
CA ALA A 146 18.84 5.16 14.17
C ALA A 146 18.85 4.45 12.80
N ASP A 147 18.88 3.13 12.85
CA ASP A 147 18.79 2.30 11.66
C ASP A 147 17.36 2.36 11.06
N HIS A 148 17.25 2.26 9.75
CA HIS A 148 15.96 2.32 9.06
C HIS A 148 15.26 0.97 9.09
N THR A 149 13.95 0.99 9.31
CA THR A 149 13.12 -0.22 9.26
C THR A 149 12.65 -0.43 7.83
N VAL A 150 13.27 -1.41 7.16
CA VAL A 150 12.90 -1.80 5.80
C VAL A 150 11.87 -2.92 5.84
N VAL A 151 10.69 -2.65 5.29
CA VAL A 151 9.61 -3.64 5.16
C VAL A 151 9.47 -3.98 3.69
N LYS A 152 9.71 -5.26 3.38
CA LYS A 152 9.56 -5.76 2.03
C LYS A 152 8.08 -5.93 1.67
N VAL A 153 7.70 -5.43 0.50
CA VAL A 153 6.35 -5.51 -0.09
C VAL A 153 6.42 -6.18 -1.46
N ILE A 154 5.29 -6.67 -1.94
CA ILE A 154 5.22 -7.31 -3.26
C ILE A 154 5.57 -6.30 -4.36
N GLN A 155 6.48 -6.69 -5.25
CA GLN A 155 6.72 -5.96 -6.50
C GLN A 155 5.73 -6.39 -7.57
N LEU A 156 4.94 -5.44 -8.07
CA LEU A 156 4.13 -5.68 -9.27
C LEU A 156 5.06 -5.59 -10.49
N GLY A 157 5.03 -6.63 -11.33
CA GLY A 157 5.81 -6.66 -12.57
C GLY A 157 5.42 -5.51 -13.48
N LEU A 158 6.43 -4.79 -13.99
CA LEU A 158 6.31 -3.81 -15.07
C LEU A 158 6.14 -4.52 -16.42
#